data_AF-A0A8J1ZJR1-F1
#
_entry.id   AF-A0A8J1ZJR1-F1
#
_cell.length_a   1.000
_cell.length_b   1.000
_cell.length_c   1.000
_cell.angle_alpha   90.00
_cell.angle_beta   90.00
_cell.angle_gamma   90.00
#
_symmetry.space_group_name_H-M   'P 1'
#
loop_
_entity.id
_entity.type
_entity.pdbx_description
1 polymer ?
#
loop_
_entity_poly.entity_id
_entity_poly.type
_entity_poly.pdbx_seq_one_letter_code
_entity_poly.pdbx_strand_id
1 'polypeptide(L)'
;MTYTYAEPRYQLSDVPFAGRVVAWKNNYGWIESLEPIDHPELDRHQGRVFCHADDIVGAQRKSLRVGVICEFFLYQDSQGLGASNVVARQVVRLLLPIAEGKRIFSEDGAKVPEYEDRHNVSVRAFEWYNSDGTLGVLPFLMEFWGRPEGIVSAIRELRNLTTANLDFLVPQSRLQLLDLAKLHRVSGCVIQMSNLTAIDDPMPCYPLTCQGTDEGLGKAVLALIDQICDQS
;
A
#
# COMPACT_ATOMS: atom_id res chain seq x y z
N MET A 1 -44.87 -6.59 6.72
CA MET A 1 -43.41 -6.84 6.69
C MET A 1 -43.05 -7.18 5.25
N THR A 2 -42.58 -6.21 4.49
CA THR A 2 -42.00 -6.44 3.16
C THR A 2 -40.57 -6.89 3.38
N TYR A 3 -40.30 -8.17 3.10
CA TYR A 3 -38.94 -8.67 2.97
C TYR A 3 -38.36 -8.05 1.70
N THR A 4 -37.50 -7.04 1.84
CA THR A 4 -36.72 -6.51 0.73
C THR A 4 -35.68 -7.56 0.38
N TYR A 5 -35.90 -8.33 -0.69
CA TYR A 5 -34.86 -9.19 -1.24
C TYR A 5 -33.69 -8.29 -1.65
N ALA A 6 -32.48 -8.65 -1.24
CA ALA A 6 -31.29 -7.98 -1.75
C ALA A 6 -31.22 -8.21 -3.27
N GLU A 7 -31.10 -7.13 -4.04
CA GLU A 7 -30.96 -7.21 -5.49
C GLU A 7 -29.72 -8.05 -5.85
N PRO A 8 -29.81 -8.94 -6.86
CA PRO A 8 -28.68 -9.76 -7.26
C PRO A 8 -27.56 -8.91 -7.83
N ARG A 9 -26.33 -9.15 -7.37
CA ARG A 9 -25.09 -8.55 -7.87
C ARG A 9 -24.40 -9.55 -8.80
N TYR A 10 -24.11 -9.13 -10.03
CA TYR A 10 -23.42 -9.95 -11.03
C TYR A 10 -21.96 -9.51 -11.13
N GLN A 11 -21.04 -10.35 -10.68
CA GLN A 11 -19.60 -10.07 -10.81
C GLN A 11 -19.20 -10.05 -12.30
N LEU A 12 -18.42 -9.05 -12.69
CA LEU A 12 -18.00 -8.80 -14.07
C LEU A 12 -16.54 -9.18 -14.33
N SER A 13 -15.75 -9.49 -13.29
CA SER A 13 -14.33 -9.83 -13.43
C SER A 13 -13.90 -10.96 -12.51
N ASP A 14 -12.99 -11.80 -12.98
CA ASP A 14 -12.34 -12.85 -12.17
C ASP A 14 -11.05 -12.36 -11.49
N VAL A 15 -10.58 -11.17 -11.87
CA VAL A 15 -9.42 -10.49 -11.29
C VAL A 15 -9.85 -9.18 -10.64
N PRO A 16 -9.19 -8.76 -9.54
CA PRO A 16 -9.48 -7.49 -8.90
C PRO A 16 -8.94 -6.31 -9.73
N PHE A 17 -9.70 -5.22 -9.75
CA PHE A 17 -9.29 -3.92 -10.27
C PHE A 17 -8.59 -3.12 -9.18
N ALA A 18 -7.61 -2.28 -9.57
CA ALA A 18 -7.11 -1.22 -8.71
C ALA A 18 -7.91 0.08 -8.89
N GLY A 19 -8.16 0.80 -7.78
CA GLY A 19 -8.88 2.08 -7.81
C GLY A 19 -8.49 3.01 -6.68
N ARG A 20 -8.83 4.29 -6.82
CA ARG A 20 -8.67 5.33 -5.81
C ARG A 20 -10.03 5.75 -5.25
N VAL A 21 -10.16 5.76 -3.93
CA VAL A 21 -11.37 6.27 -3.27
C VAL A 21 -11.43 7.79 -3.45
N VAL A 22 -12.44 8.29 -4.17
CA VAL A 22 -12.59 9.74 -4.47
C VAL A 22 -13.59 10.42 -3.55
N ALA A 23 -14.50 9.67 -2.93
CA ALA A 23 -15.44 10.19 -1.95
C ALA A 23 -15.90 9.09 -1.00
N TRP A 24 -16.19 9.46 0.25
CA TRP A 24 -16.84 8.58 1.23
C TRP A 24 -17.90 9.35 2.00
N LYS A 25 -19.08 8.76 2.18
CA LYS A 25 -20.25 9.32 2.87
C LYS A 25 -20.92 8.24 3.70
N ASN A 26 -20.82 8.33 5.03
CA ASN A 26 -21.40 7.38 5.97
C ASN A 26 -21.05 5.92 5.60
N ASN A 27 -22.01 5.18 5.04
CA ASN A 27 -21.94 3.76 4.72
C ASN A 27 -21.61 3.46 3.24
N TYR A 28 -21.22 4.45 2.44
CA TYR A 28 -20.85 4.19 1.05
C TYR A 28 -19.80 5.19 0.54
N GLY A 29 -19.17 4.86 -0.58
CA GLY A 29 -18.22 5.72 -1.25
C GLY A 29 -18.18 5.49 -2.75
N TRP A 30 -17.29 6.25 -3.39
CA TRP A 30 -17.04 6.20 -4.82
C TRP A 30 -15.56 5.94 -5.07
N ILE A 31 -15.30 5.01 -5.97
CA ILE A 31 -13.96 4.61 -6.40
C ILE A 31 -13.80 5.02 -7.87
N GLU A 32 -12.70 5.68 -8.18
CA GLU A 32 -12.23 5.90 -9.55
C GLU A 32 -11.28 4.77 -9.89
N SER A 33 -11.59 4.00 -10.94
CA SER A 33 -10.72 2.91 -11.40
C SER A 33 -9.40 3.47 -11.94
N LEU A 34 -8.27 2.86 -11.57
CA LEU A 34 -6.96 3.19 -12.14
C LEU A 34 -6.75 2.47 -13.49
N GLU A 35 -7.55 1.45 -13.76
CA GLU A 35 -7.57 0.69 -15.00
C GLU A 35 -8.83 1.02 -15.80
N PRO A 36 -8.77 1.07 -17.14
CA PRO A 36 -9.97 1.28 -17.95
C PRO A 36 -11.02 0.20 -17.72
N ILE A 37 -12.27 0.63 -17.56
CA ILE A 37 -13.44 -0.27 -17.51
C ILE A 37 -14.16 -0.16 -18.84
N ASP A 38 -14.32 -1.27 -19.57
CA ASP A 38 -15.15 -1.31 -20.78
C ASP A 38 -16.54 -1.85 -20.43
N HIS A 39 -17.47 -0.96 -20.08
CA HIS A 39 -18.83 -1.36 -19.71
C HIS A 39 -19.86 -0.26 -20.01
N PRO A 40 -21.04 -0.59 -20.58
CA PRO A 40 -22.06 0.41 -20.94
C PRO A 40 -22.55 1.29 -19.78
N GLU A 41 -22.60 0.74 -18.56
CA GLU A 41 -23.06 1.45 -17.36
C GLU A 41 -21.98 2.37 -16.73
N LEU A 42 -20.77 2.46 -17.29
CA LEU A 42 -19.68 3.23 -16.69
C LEU A 42 -20.03 4.72 -16.50
N ASP A 43 -20.65 5.33 -17.51
CA ASP A 43 -20.96 6.76 -17.50
C ASP A 43 -22.10 7.13 -16.54
N ARG A 44 -22.86 6.15 -16.04
CA ARG A 44 -24.02 6.37 -15.17
C ARG A 44 -23.68 7.19 -13.92
N HIS A 45 -22.49 6.98 -13.36
CA HIS A 45 -21.99 7.66 -12.17
C HIS A 45 -20.71 8.45 -12.44
N GLN A 46 -20.61 9.07 -13.62
CA GLN A 46 -19.41 9.84 -14.03
C GLN A 46 -18.14 8.97 -14.06
N GLY A 47 -18.25 7.71 -14.49
CA GLY A 47 -17.12 6.78 -14.53
C GLY A 47 -16.72 6.19 -13.17
N ARG A 48 -17.48 6.45 -12.10
CA ARG A 48 -17.14 5.99 -10.75
C ARG A 48 -17.86 4.70 -10.39
N VAL A 49 -17.17 3.86 -9.64
CA VAL A 49 -17.68 2.60 -9.11
C VAL A 49 -18.21 2.81 -7.69
N PHE A 50 -19.44 2.39 -7.44
CA PHE A 50 -20.06 2.47 -6.12
C PHE A 50 -19.43 1.45 -5.15
N CYS A 51 -19.18 1.83 -3.90
CA CYS A 51 -18.71 0.91 -2.86
C CYS A 51 -19.60 1.05 -1.63
N HIS A 52 -20.19 -0.06 -1.16
CA HIS A 52 -20.85 -0.08 0.15
C HIS A 52 -19.85 -0.39 1.26
N ALA A 53 -20.13 0.05 2.48
CA ALA A 53 -19.31 -0.20 3.66
C ALA A 53 -19.17 -1.69 3.98
N ASP A 54 -20.23 -2.48 3.74
CA ASP A 54 -20.21 -3.93 3.98
C ASP A 54 -19.29 -4.68 3.01
N ASP A 55 -19.03 -4.11 1.83
CA ASP A 55 -18.13 -4.67 0.84
C ASP A 55 -16.64 -4.49 1.22
N ILE A 56 -16.33 -3.70 2.27
CA ILE A 56 -14.96 -3.56 2.77
C ILE A 56 -14.56 -4.78 3.60
N VAL A 57 -13.43 -5.38 3.20
CA VAL A 57 -12.81 -6.56 3.84
C VAL A 57 -11.54 -6.14 4.59
N GLY A 58 -11.31 -6.74 5.76
CA GLY A 58 -10.08 -6.57 6.54
C GLY A 58 -9.93 -5.24 7.26
N ALA A 59 -10.72 -4.22 6.92
CA ALA A 59 -10.64 -2.93 7.61
C ALA A 59 -11.30 -2.99 9.00
N GLN A 60 -10.61 -2.46 10.01
CA GLN A 60 -11.17 -2.28 11.36
C GLN A 60 -12.38 -1.34 11.35
N ARG A 61 -12.43 -0.41 10.39
CA ARG A 61 -13.53 0.52 10.17
C ARG A 61 -14.23 0.21 8.86
N LYS A 62 -15.56 0.30 8.88
CA LYS A 62 -16.44 0.14 7.71
C LYS A 62 -16.48 1.42 6.85
N SER A 63 -15.31 2.02 6.63
CA SER A 63 -15.13 3.24 5.84
C SER A 63 -13.72 3.32 5.26
N LEU A 64 -13.58 3.86 4.06
CA LEU A 64 -12.29 4.14 3.44
C LEU A 64 -11.98 5.64 3.46
N ARG A 65 -10.71 5.99 3.69
CA ARG A 65 -10.24 7.39 3.59
C ARG A 65 -10.16 7.79 2.12
N VAL A 66 -10.62 9.00 1.81
CA VAL A 66 -10.47 9.59 0.47
C VAL A 66 -8.99 9.68 0.10
N GLY A 67 -8.66 9.31 -1.13
CA GLY A 67 -7.30 9.23 -1.68
C GLY A 67 -6.61 7.89 -1.47
N VAL A 68 -7.16 6.97 -0.68
CA VAL A 68 -6.58 5.61 -0.52
C VAL A 68 -6.73 4.81 -1.81
N ILE A 69 -5.69 4.06 -2.13
CA ILE A 69 -5.72 3.06 -3.20
C ILE A 69 -6.32 1.76 -2.64
N CYS A 70 -7.19 1.13 -3.39
CA CYS A 70 -7.86 -0.10 -3.03
C CYS A 70 -7.88 -1.09 -4.21
N GLU A 71 -8.10 -2.35 -3.89
CA GLU A 71 -8.42 -3.42 -4.82
C GLU A 71 -9.88 -3.81 -4.64
N PHE A 72 -10.59 -4.12 -5.72
CA PHE A 72 -12.00 -4.53 -5.67
C PHE A 72 -12.38 -5.44 -6.84
N PHE A 73 -13.41 -6.26 -6.67
CA PHE A 73 -14.03 -6.98 -7.78
C PHE A 73 -15.19 -6.14 -8.33
N LEU A 74 -15.22 -5.97 -9.65
CA LEU A 74 -16.27 -5.20 -10.30
C LEU A 74 -17.54 -6.05 -10.39
N TYR A 75 -18.68 -5.46 -10.04
CA TYR A 75 -20.00 -6.07 -10.23
C TYR A 75 -20.97 -5.08 -10.88
N GLN A 76 -22.05 -5.61 -11.45
CA GLN A 76 -23.22 -4.84 -11.88
C GLN A 76 -24.47 -5.24 -11.08
N ASP A 77 -25.29 -4.25 -10.75
CA ASP A 77 -26.67 -4.44 -10.30
C ASP A 77 -27.61 -3.42 -10.99
N SER A 78 -28.88 -3.37 -10.53
CA SER A 78 -29.89 -2.42 -11.04
C SER A 78 -29.49 -0.93 -10.95
N GLN A 79 -28.56 -0.59 -10.05
CA GLN A 79 -28.07 0.77 -9.80
C GLN A 79 -26.79 1.11 -10.59
N GLY A 80 -26.20 0.15 -11.29
CA GLY A 80 -25.04 0.34 -12.15
C GLY A 80 -23.84 -0.48 -11.68
N LEU A 81 -22.64 0.09 -11.84
CA LEU A 81 -21.39 -0.55 -11.45
C LEU A 81 -21.08 -0.37 -9.96
N GLY A 82 -20.69 -1.45 -9.31
CA GLY A 82 -20.25 -1.46 -7.92
C GLY A 82 -19.01 -2.32 -7.68
N ALA A 83 -18.47 -2.17 -6.48
CA ALA A 83 -17.26 -2.81 -6.01
C ALA A 83 -17.59 -3.75 -4.85
N SER A 84 -17.23 -5.03 -4.99
CA SER A 84 -17.30 -6.02 -3.93
C SER A 84 -15.90 -6.40 -3.44
N ASN A 85 -15.82 -6.98 -2.24
CA ASN A 85 -14.58 -7.46 -1.63
C ASN A 85 -13.45 -6.41 -1.67
N VAL A 86 -13.79 -5.17 -1.30
CA VAL A 86 -12.90 -4.02 -1.38
C VAL A 86 -11.86 -4.09 -0.27
N VAL A 87 -10.59 -4.04 -0.65
CA VAL A 87 -9.44 -4.10 0.27
C VAL A 87 -8.59 -2.85 0.06
N ALA A 88 -8.33 -2.10 1.12
CA ALA A 88 -7.39 -0.98 1.06
C ALA A 88 -5.96 -1.51 0.86
N ARG A 89 -5.24 -0.96 -0.12
CA ARG A 89 -3.81 -1.22 -0.28
C ARG A 89 -3.05 -0.38 0.73
N GLN A 90 -2.18 -1.03 1.49
CA GLN A 90 -1.25 -0.37 2.39
C GLN A 90 -0.02 0.06 1.61
N VAL A 91 0.74 0.99 2.18
CA VAL A 91 2.03 1.42 1.62
C VAL A 91 3.09 1.42 2.69
N VAL A 92 4.19 0.72 2.43
CA VAL A 92 5.43 0.83 3.20
C VAL A 92 6.46 1.55 2.34
N ARG A 93 7.14 2.52 2.95
CA ARG A 93 8.22 3.27 2.33
C ARG A 93 9.54 2.88 2.97
N LEU A 94 10.59 2.71 2.17
CA LEU A 94 11.93 2.46 2.68
C LEU A 94 12.99 3.09 1.78
N LEU A 95 14.21 3.22 2.30
CA LEU A 95 15.39 3.60 1.54
C LEU A 95 16.18 2.37 1.12
N LEU A 96 16.61 2.33 -0.14
CA LEU A 96 17.50 1.30 -0.67
C LEU A 96 18.67 1.95 -1.41
N PRO A 97 19.93 1.66 -1.08
CA PRO A 97 21.07 2.22 -1.82
C PRO A 97 20.95 1.97 -3.33
N ILE A 98 21.27 2.97 -4.15
CA ILE A 98 21.10 2.91 -5.61
C ILE A 98 21.78 1.67 -6.22
N ALA A 99 23.02 1.39 -5.79
CA ALA A 99 23.78 0.24 -6.27
C ALA A 99 23.08 -1.11 -5.97
N GLU A 100 22.44 -1.23 -4.80
CA GLU A 100 21.70 -2.42 -4.42
C GLU A 100 20.39 -2.54 -5.21
N GLY A 101 19.66 -1.43 -5.35
CA GLY A 101 18.43 -1.39 -6.16
C GLY A 101 18.70 -1.82 -7.60
N LYS A 102 19.72 -1.25 -8.25
CA LYS A 102 20.11 -1.60 -9.63
C LYS A 102 20.59 -3.05 -9.76
N ARG A 103 21.32 -3.57 -8.76
CA ARG A 103 21.76 -4.97 -8.76
C ARG A 103 20.58 -5.94 -8.63
N ILE A 104 19.60 -5.61 -7.79
CA ILE A 104 18.44 -6.46 -7.49
C ILE A 104 17.44 -6.39 -8.64
N PHE A 105 17.09 -5.18 -9.08
CA PHE A 105 15.98 -4.92 -10.01
C PHE A 105 16.39 -4.65 -11.46
N SER A 106 17.68 -4.73 -11.79
CA SER A 106 18.34 -4.25 -13.02
C SER A 106 18.43 -2.72 -13.14
N GLU A 107 19.36 -2.25 -13.97
CA GLU A 107 19.63 -0.81 -14.20
C GLU A 107 18.40 -0.01 -14.62
N ASP A 108 17.50 -0.65 -15.37
CA ASP A 108 16.26 -0.10 -15.93
C ASP A 108 15.00 -0.57 -15.20
N GLY A 109 15.14 -1.33 -14.12
CA GLY A 109 14.00 -1.89 -13.38
C GLY A 109 13.26 -3.03 -14.09
N ALA A 110 13.82 -3.64 -15.13
CA ALA A 110 13.19 -4.71 -15.90
C ALA A 110 12.78 -5.94 -15.07
N LYS A 111 13.36 -6.15 -13.87
CA LYS A 111 12.96 -7.24 -12.95
C LYS A 111 11.84 -6.86 -11.98
N VAL A 112 11.43 -5.59 -11.92
CA VAL A 112 10.36 -5.13 -11.03
C VAL A 112 9.03 -5.85 -11.31
N PRO A 113 8.58 -6.03 -12.57
CA PRO A 113 7.28 -6.69 -12.83
C PRO A 113 7.22 -8.14 -12.30
N GLU A 114 8.27 -8.94 -12.53
CA GLU A 114 8.32 -10.32 -12.02
C GLU A 114 8.27 -10.36 -10.48
N TYR A 115 8.92 -9.39 -9.85
CA TYR A 115 8.93 -9.25 -8.39
C TYR A 115 7.57 -8.80 -7.85
N GLU A 116 6.91 -7.84 -8.52
CA GLU A 116 5.55 -7.39 -8.22
C GLU A 116 4.56 -8.56 -8.28
N ASP A 117 4.57 -9.32 -9.37
CA ASP A 117 3.68 -10.47 -9.61
C ASP A 117 3.86 -11.56 -8.54
N ARG A 118 5.12 -11.88 -8.20
CA ARG A 118 5.45 -12.93 -7.22
C ARG A 118 4.89 -12.64 -5.83
N HIS A 119 4.87 -11.37 -5.42
CA HIS A 119 4.43 -10.96 -4.09
C HIS A 119 3.03 -10.33 -4.08
N ASN A 120 2.41 -10.15 -5.24
CA ASN A 120 1.15 -9.43 -5.41
C ASN A 120 1.20 -8.03 -4.79
N VAL A 121 2.25 -7.27 -5.14
CA VAL A 121 2.48 -5.88 -4.71
C VAL A 121 2.75 -5.01 -5.91
N SER A 122 2.69 -3.69 -5.73
CA SER A 122 3.26 -2.74 -6.69
C SER A 122 4.45 -2.02 -6.05
N VAL A 123 5.57 -1.95 -6.76
CA VAL A 123 6.81 -1.36 -6.31
C VAL A 123 7.11 -0.11 -7.12
N ARG A 124 7.38 1.00 -6.46
CA ARG A 124 7.85 2.23 -7.11
C ARG A 124 9.19 2.61 -6.51
N ALA A 125 10.17 2.90 -7.37
CA ALA A 125 11.48 3.38 -6.98
C ALA A 125 11.64 4.80 -7.51
N PHE A 126 11.91 5.75 -6.63
CA PHE A 126 12.10 7.15 -6.98
C PHE A 126 13.59 7.51 -6.86
N GLU A 127 14.14 8.04 -7.94
CA GLU A 127 15.46 8.68 -7.97
C GLU A 127 15.34 10.15 -7.61
N TRP A 128 16.38 10.65 -6.95
CA TRP A 128 16.47 12.05 -6.58
C TRP A 128 17.27 12.78 -7.65
N TYR A 129 16.85 13.98 -8.01
CA TYR A 129 17.61 14.88 -8.86
C TYR A 129 17.99 16.11 -8.07
N ASN A 130 19.23 16.56 -8.26
CA ASN A 130 19.68 17.84 -7.74
C ASN A 130 18.96 18.99 -8.48
N SER A 131 19.01 20.20 -7.92
CA SER A 131 18.36 21.38 -8.50
C SER A 131 18.86 21.74 -9.90
N ASP A 132 20.06 21.27 -10.27
CA ASP A 132 20.67 21.46 -11.59
C ASP A 132 20.27 20.37 -12.59
N GLY A 133 19.39 19.44 -12.21
CA GLY A 133 18.92 18.32 -13.05
C GLY A 133 19.89 17.13 -13.12
N THR A 134 21.00 17.16 -12.39
CA THR A 134 21.89 15.99 -12.27
C THR A 134 21.30 14.95 -11.32
N LEU A 135 21.67 13.67 -11.51
CA LEU A 135 21.26 12.60 -10.60
C LEU A 135 21.85 12.84 -9.20
N GLY A 136 20.99 12.78 -8.19
CA GLY A 136 21.36 12.81 -6.79
C GLY A 136 22.04 11.52 -6.36
N VAL A 137 22.73 11.59 -5.22
CA VAL A 137 23.44 10.45 -4.62
C VAL A 137 22.64 9.77 -3.51
N LEU A 138 21.43 10.25 -3.24
CA LEU A 138 20.58 9.72 -2.19
C LEU A 138 20.06 8.33 -2.56
N PRO A 139 19.82 7.43 -1.58
CA PRO A 139 19.20 6.13 -1.83
C PRO A 139 17.87 6.25 -2.56
N PHE A 140 17.47 5.21 -3.29
CA PHE A 140 16.12 5.11 -3.82
C PHE A 140 15.11 5.24 -2.68
N LEU A 141 14.12 6.10 -2.86
CA LEU A 141 12.88 6.00 -2.12
C LEU A 141 12.05 4.89 -2.76
N MET A 142 11.86 3.80 -2.05
CA MET A 142 11.06 2.66 -2.49
C MET A 142 9.68 2.74 -1.83
N GLU A 143 8.62 2.54 -2.59
CA GLU A 143 7.27 2.33 -2.09
C GLU A 143 6.78 0.93 -2.47
N PHE A 144 6.28 0.19 -1.47
CA PHE A 144 5.65 -1.11 -1.64
C PHE A 144 4.17 -0.98 -1.31
N TRP A 145 3.32 -1.10 -2.34
CA TRP A 145 1.88 -1.00 -2.26
C TRP A 145 1.24 -2.38 -2.35
N GLY A 146 0.32 -2.71 -1.46
CA GLY A 146 -0.37 -4.00 -1.50
C GLY A 146 -1.04 -4.37 -0.19
N ARG A 147 -1.42 -5.64 -0.08
CA ARG A 147 -1.94 -6.19 1.19
C ARG A 147 -0.79 -6.45 2.17
N PRO A 148 -1.03 -6.43 3.49
CA PRO A 148 0.03 -6.63 4.48
C PRO A 148 0.87 -7.89 4.23
N GLU A 149 0.25 -9.02 3.88
CA GLU A 149 0.93 -10.28 3.59
C GLU A 149 1.87 -10.20 2.38
N GLY A 150 1.45 -9.52 1.30
CA GLY A 150 2.27 -9.32 0.10
C GLY A 150 3.45 -8.40 0.38
N ILE A 151 3.21 -7.29 1.10
CA ILE A 151 4.26 -6.35 1.51
C ILE A 151 5.29 -7.03 2.41
N VAL A 152 4.84 -7.82 3.39
CA VAL A 152 5.74 -8.59 4.28
C VAL A 152 6.56 -9.59 3.47
N SER A 153 5.94 -10.32 2.54
CA SER A 153 6.64 -11.28 1.68
C SER A 153 7.71 -10.58 0.83
N ALA A 154 7.37 -9.46 0.21
CA ALA A 154 8.29 -8.67 -0.59
C ALA A 154 9.47 -8.16 0.26
N ILE A 155 9.21 -7.52 1.39
CA ILE A 155 10.30 -6.93 2.21
C ILE A 155 11.25 -8.01 2.74
N ARG A 156 10.75 -9.20 3.07
CA ARG A 156 11.59 -10.33 3.48
C ARG A 156 12.50 -10.80 2.36
N GLU A 157 11.98 -10.96 1.14
CA GLU A 157 12.82 -11.30 -0.01
C GLU A 157 13.86 -10.19 -0.26
N LEU A 158 13.44 -8.92 -0.28
CA LEU A 158 14.36 -7.79 -0.46
C LEU A 158 15.48 -7.81 0.58
N ARG A 159 15.16 -8.06 1.85
CA ARG A 159 16.18 -8.13 2.92
C ARG A 159 17.22 -9.21 2.64
N ASN A 160 16.80 -10.37 2.14
CA ASN A 160 17.70 -11.48 1.81
C ASN A 160 18.52 -11.19 0.56
N LEU A 161 18.02 -10.33 -0.32
CA LEU A 161 18.71 -9.93 -1.54
C LEU A 161 19.72 -8.80 -1.31
N THR A 162 19.66 -8.03 -0.22
CA THR A 162 20.56 -6.90 0.04
C THR A 162 21.47 -7.09 1.25
N THR A 163 22.67 -6.52 1.22
CA THR A 163 23.54 -6.43 2.41
C THR A 163 23.28 -5.16 3.23
N ALA A 164 22.60 -4.17 2.64
CA ALA A 164 22.27 -2.92 3.31
C ALA A 164 21.21 -3.11 4.40
N ASN A 165 21.14 -2.14 5.30
CA ASN A 165 19.97 -2.01 6.18
C ASN A 165 18.77 -1.56 5.35
N LEU A 166 17.59 -2.07 5.70
CA LEU A 166 16.32 -1.54 5.20
C LEU A 166 15.82 -0.51 6.21
N ASP A 167 15.85 0.75 5.79
CA ASP A 167 15.42 1.88 6.61
C ASP A 167 14.00 2.27 6.22
N PHE A 168 13.02 1.83 7.03
CA PHE A 168 11.62 2.16 6.83
C PHE A 168 11.36 3.62 7.16
N LEU A 169 10.61 4.31 6.32
CA LEU A 169 10.33 5.73 6.52
C LEU A 169 9.03 5.90 7.29
N VAL A 170 9.13 6.47 8.49
CA VAL A 170 7.98 6.82 9.32
C VAL A 170 7.72 8.33 9.20
N PRO A 171 6.57 8.75 8.63
CA PRO A 171 6.22 10.16 8.56
C PRO A 171 6.04 10.77 9.95
N GLN A 172 6.42 12.04 10.11
CA GLN A 172 6.30 12.78 11.37
C GLN A 172 4.89 12.72 11.95
N SER A 173 3.87 12.82 11.10
CA SER A 173 2.44 12.74 11.48
C SER A 173 2.02 11.40 12.08
N ARG A 174 2.83 10.34 11.89
CA ARG A 174 2.58 8.97 12.36
C ARG A 174 3.40 8.59 13.58
N LEU A 175 4.37 9.40 14.00
CA LEU A 175 5.23 9.09 15.15
C LEU A 175 4.44 8.84 16.44
N GLN A 176 3.35 9.58 16.67
CA GLN A 176 2.50 9.40 17.84
C GLN A 176 1.75 8.06 17.89
N LEU A 177 1.60 7.39 16.75
CA LEU A 177 0.95 6.07 16.65
C LEU A 177 1.94 4.93 16.84
N LEU A 178 3.24 5.23 16.82
CA LEU A 178 4.31 4.24 16.80
C LEU A 178 4.72 3.83 18.21
N ASP A 179 4.44 2.57 18.55
CA ASP A 179 4.90 1.87 19.74
C ASP A 179 6.13 1.02 19.41
N LEU A 180 7.32 1.60 19.57
CA LEU A 180 8.60 0.94 19.37
C LEU A 180 8.79 -0.28 20.30
N ALA A 181 8.27 -0.21 21.53
CA ALA A 181 8.40 -1.29 22.50
C ALA A 181 7.54 -2.50 22.09
N LYS A 182 6.35 -2.26 21.53
CA LYS A 182 5.52 -3.30 20.92
C LYS A 182 6.23 -3.90 19.72
N LEU A 183 6.78 -3.10 18.80
CA LEU A 183 7.54 -3.60 17.65
C LEU A 183 8.66 -4.55 18.09
N HIS A 184 9.50 -4.11 19.04
CA HIS A 184 10.57 -4.93 19.60
C HIS A 184 10.03 -6.24 20.22
N ARG A 185 9.00 -6.15 21.06
CA ARG A 185 8.43 -7.30 21.77
C ARG A 185 7.81 -8.35 20.85
N VAL A 186 7.09 -7.94 19.81
CA VAL A 186 6.40 -8.89 18.91
C VAL A 186 7.33 -9.52 17.87
N SER A 187 8.36 -8.79 17.45
CA SER A 187 9.30 -9.25 16.42
C SER A 187 10.53 -9.95 16.99
N GLY A 188 10.97 -9.57 18.19
CA GLY A 188 12.30 -9.92 18.70
C GLY A 188 13.44 -9.18 17.98
N CYS A 189 13.13 -8.28 17.04
CA CYS A 189 14.12 -7.50 16.31
C CYS A 189 14.64 -6.34 17.16
N VAL A 190 15.90 -5.98 16.95
CA VAL A 190 16.44 -4.68 17.38
C VAL A 190 15.82 -3.61 16.49
N ILE A 191 15.09 -2.69 17.12
CA ILE A 191 14.42 -1.57 16.45
C ILE A 191 15.14 -0.28 16.82
N GLN A 192 15.56 0.50 15.82
CA GLN A 192 16.22 1.78 16.02
C GLN A 192 15.52 2.85 15.19
N MET A 193 15.15 3.95 15.84
CA MET A 193 14.60 5.13 15.18
C MET A 193 15.69 6.20 15.09
N SER A 194 15.86 6.77 13.90
CA SER A 194 16.74 7.93 13.69
C SER A 194 16.11 9.19 14.28
N ASN A 195 16.93 10.07 14.85
CA ASN A 195 16.54 11.43 15.24
C ASN A 195 16.69 12.44 14.09
N LEU A 196 17.31 12.03 12.99
CA LEU A 196 17.47 12.82 11.77
C LEU A 196 16.46 12.34 10.72
N THR A 197 15.90 13.30 10.00
CA THR A 197 15.02 13.05 8.86
C THR A 197 15.83 12.59 7.66
N ALA A 198 15.24 11.70 6.85
CA ALA A 198 15.80 11.34 5.55
C ALA A 198 15.14 12.10 4.40
N ILE A 199 13.91 12.54 4.60
CA ILE A 199 13.13 13.35 3.65
C ILE A 199 12.46 14.43 4.49
N ASP A 200 12.52 15.69 4.07
CA ASP A 200 11.93 16.82 4.79
C ASP A 200 10.65 17.35 4.14
N ASP A 201 10.49 17.19 2.81
CA ASP A 201 9.40 17.72 2.01
C ASP A 201 8.76 16.59 1.15
N PRO A 202 7.43 16.49 1.02
CA PRO A 202 6.38 17.35 1.58
C PRO A 202 6.06 17.09 3.06
N MET A 203 6.67 16.06 3.66
CA MET A 203 6.46 15.70 5.06
C MET A 203 7.75 15.07 5.62
N PRO A 204 8.27 15.56 6.76
CA PRO A 204 9.44 14.97 7.39
C PRO A 204 9.24 13.47 7.67
N CYS A 205 10.20 12.65 7.25
CA CYS A 205 10.19 11.20 7.45
C CYS A 205 11.46 10.73 8.17
N TYR A 206 11.27 9.92 9.21
CA TYR A 206 12.33 9.40 10.06
C TYR A 206 12.62 7.94 9.72
N PRO A 207 13.89 7.59 9.42
CA PRO A 207 14.32 6.21 9.27
C PRO A 207 14.10 5.37 10.53
N LEU A 208 13.45 4.23 10.37
CA LEU A 208 13.35 3.16 11.34
C LEU A 208 14.06 1.93 10.78
N THR A 209 15.14 1.53 11.42
CA THR A 209 15.89 0.32 11.06
C THR A 209 15.40 -0.85 11.91
N CYS A 210 15.19 -2.01 11.27
CA CYS A 210 14.82 -3.25 11.93
C CYS A 210 15.85 -4.34 11.63
N GLN A 211 16.49 -4.88 12.65
CA GLN A 211 17.49 -5.95 12.53
C GLN A 211 17.11 -7.16 13.38
N GLY A 212 17.11 -8.34 12.76
CA GLY A 212 16.80 -9.60 13.45
C GLY A 212 16.70 -10.75 12.46
N THR A 213 16.01 -11.81 12.87
CA THR A 213 15.74 -12.95 11.99
C THR A 213 14.76 -12.57 10.88
N ASP A 214 14.72 -13.35 9.80
CA ASP A 214 13.77 -13.16 8.70
C ASP A 214 12.30 -13.24 9.18
N GLU A 215 11.97 -14.18 10.07
CA GLU A 215 10.65 -14.26 10.70
C GLU A 215 10.36 -13.02 11.57
N GLY A 216 11.35 -12.57 12.34
CA GLY A 216 11.23 -11.37 13.18
C GLY A 216 10.97 -10.12 12.33
N LEU A 217 11.69 -9.96 11.23
CA LEU A 217 11.48 -8.85 10.29
C LEU A 217 10.06 -8.86 9.74
N GLY A 218 9.54 -10.02 9.34
CA GLY A 218 8.16 -10.12 8.88
C GLY A 218 7.14 -9.66 9.92
N LYS A 219 7.33 -10.06 11.18
CA LYS A 219 6.48 -9.62 12.32
C LYS A 219 6.62 -8.11 12.59
N ALA A 220 7.84 -7.57 12.49
CA ALA A 220 8.08 -6.14 12.67
C ALA A 220 7.38 -5.30 11.60
N VAL A 221 7.51 -5.70 10.33
CA VAL A 221 6.87 -5.02 9.19
C VAL A 221 5.36 -5.06 9.31
N LEU A 222 4.77 -6.21 9.64
CA LEU A 222 3.33 -6.32 9.85
C LEU A 222 2.85 -5.39 10.98
N ALA A 223 3.52 -5.44 12.13
CA ALA A 223 3.18 -4.59 13.26
C ALA A 223 3.44 -3.10 12.99
N LEU A 224 4.34 -2.75 12.07
CA LEU A 224 4.55 -1.38 11.61
C LEU A 224 3.35 -0.92 10.76
N ILE A 225 2.94 -1.72 9.77
CA ILE A 225 1.77 -1.45 8.91
C ILE A 225 0.52 -1.20 9.77
N ASP A 226 0.25 -2.08 10.73
CA ASP A 226 -0.89 -1.97 11.65
C ASP A 226 -0.91 -0.64 12.44
N GLN A 227 0.27 -0.08 12.72
CA GLN A 227 0.39 1.13 13.53
C GLN A 227 0.34 2.41 12.68
N ILE A 228 1.02 2.44 11.53
CA ILE A 228 1.22 3.68 10.77
C ILE A 228 0.33 3.79 9.52
N CYS A 229 -0.18 2.67 9.00
CA CYS A 229 -1.01 2.65 7.79
C CYS A 229 -2.51 2.53 8.12
N ASP A 230 -2.88 1.69 9.10
CA ASP A 230 -4.28 1.34 9.42
C ASP A 230 -5.02 2.27 10.40
N GLN A 231 -4.31 3.17 11.09
CA GLN A 231 -4.93 4.11 12.04
C GLN A 231 -5.12 5.50 11.42
N SER A 232 -6.25 6.14 11.68
CA SER A 232 -7.22 6.44 10.63
C SER A 232 -8.55 6.81 11.22
#